data_AF-A0A4Q2RGK5-F1
#
_entry.id   AF-A0A4Q2RGK5-F1
#
_cell.length_a   1.000
_cell.length_b   1.000
_cell.length_c   1.000
_cell.angle_alpha   90.00
_cell.angle_beta   90.00
_cell.angle_gamma   90.00
#
_symmetry.space_group_name_H-M   'P 1'
#
loop_
_entity.id
_entity.type
_entity.pdbx_description
1 polymer ?
#
loop_
_entity_poly.entity_id
_entity_poly.type
_entity_poly.pdbx_seq_one_letter_code
_entity_poly.pdbx_strand_id
1 'polypeptide(L)' 'MAKDLTDDERGSFQAELDRLREEHRDLDAAIEALVDLGRVDQLQVQRFKKRKLALRDRLSFLEDQMTPDIIA' A
#
# COMPACT_ATOMS: atom_id res chain seq x y z
N MET A 1 14.58 21.07 -4.87
CA MET A 1 14.90 21.35 -3.46
C MET A 1 14.29 20.22 -2.66
N ALA A 2 15.10 19.34 -2.08
CA ALA A 2 14.63 18.34 -1.14
C ALA A 2 14.02 19.11 0.03
N LYS A 3 12.71 18.99 0.23
CA LYS A 3 12.01 19.68 1.29
C LYS A 3 12.56 19.09 2.60
N ASP A 4 13.16 19.92 3.45
CA ASP A 4 13.52 19.52 4.81
C ASP A 4 12.22 19.20 5.57
N LEU A 5 11.74 17.97 5.43
CA LEU A 5 10.60 17.44 6.14
C LEU A 5 10.91 17.52 7.63
N THR A 6 10.07 18.28 8.35
CA THR A 6 10.15 18.36 9.81
C THR A 6 9.93 16.98 10.43
N ASP A 7 10.48 16.72 11.61
CA ASP A 7 10.37 15.42 12.27
C ASP A 7 8.91 15.00 12.50
N ASP A 8 8.01 15.97 12.72
CA ASP A 8 6.57 15.76 12.84
C ASP A 8 5.93 15.30 11.52
N GLU A 9 6.30 15.94 10.39
CA GLU A 9 5.84 15.52 9.05
C GLU A 9 6.34 14.11 8.72
N ARG A 10 7.60 13.79 9.04
CA ARG A 10 8.18 12.44 8.86
C ARG A 10 7.42 11.39 9.68
N GLY A 11 7.11 11.71 10.94
CA GLY A 11 6.33 10.84 11.81
C GLY A 11 4.92 10.57 11.26
N SER A 12 4.26 11.62 10.73
CA SER A 12 2.95 11.47 10.09
C SER A 12 3.01 10.63 8.83
N PHE A 13 4.03 10.80 7.98
CA PHE A 13 4.19 9.99 6.77
C PHE A 13 4.50 8.53 7.09
N GLN A 14 5.33 8.27 8.11
CA GLN A 14 5.62 6.92 8.57
C GLN A 14 4.36 6.22 9.09
N ALA A 15 3.55 6.91 9.89
CA ALA A 15 2.28 6.35 10.38
C ALA A 15 1.29 6.03 9.25
N GLU A 16 1.23 6.87 8.21
CA GLU A 16 0.41 6.60 7.03
C GLU A 16 0.95 5.42 6.21
N LEU A 17 2.26 5.32 6.03
CA LEU A 17 2.90 4.17 5.37
C LEU A 17 2.55 2.87 6.08
N ASP A 18 2.64 2.84 7.41
CA ASP A 18 2.38 1.62 8.17
C ASP A 18 0.91 1.21 8.08
N ARG A 19 -0.03 2.16 8.10
CA ARG A 19 -1.46 1.90 7.84
C ARG A 19 -1.71 1.33 6.45
N LEU A 20 -1.10 1.92 5.43
CA LEU A 20 -1.27 1.47 4.04
C LEU A 20 -0.64 0.08 3.82
N ARG A 21 0.48 -0.24 4.50
CA ARG A 21 1.10 -1.57 4.50
C ARG A 21 0.21 -2.61 5.15
N GLU A 22 -0.43 -2.27 6.26
CA GLU A 22 -1.40 -3.12 6.95
C GLU A 22 -2.61 -3.40 6.05
N GLU A 23 -3.25 -2.36 5.50
CA GLU A 23 -4.40 -2.53 4.59
C GLU A 23 -4.03 -3.36 3.35
N HIS A 24 -2.83 -3.16 2.80
CA HIS A 24 -2.34 -3.95 1.68
C HIS A 24 -2.17 -5.44 2.03
N ARG A 25 -1.65 -5.75 3.22
CA ARG A 25 -1.49 -7.13 3.72
C ARG A 25 -2.85 -7.79 3.96
N ASP A 26 -3.79 -7.06 4.56
CA ASP A 26 -5.15 -7.55 4.82
C ASP A 26 -5.89 -7.86 3.52
N LEU A 27 -5.75 -7.00 2.51
CA LEU A 27 -6.31 -7.26 1.18
C LEU A 27 -5.71 -8.51 0.53
N ASP A 28 -4.44 -8.80 0.77
CA ASP A 28 -3.81 -10.01 0.25
C ASP A 28 -4.39 -11.27 0.90
N ALA A 29 -4.46 -11.28 2.23
CA ALA A 29 -5.07 -12.37 2.99
C ALA A 29 -6.54 -12.59 2.59
N ALA A 30 -7.29 -11.51 2.34
CA ALA A 30 -8.67 -11.60 1.87
C ALA A 30 -8.77 -12.19 0.45
N ILE A 31 -7.83 -11.86 -0.45
CA ILE A 31 -7.77 -12.46 -1.79
C ILE A 31 -7.44 -13.94 -1.70
N GLU A 32 -6.44 -14.32 -0.90
CA GLU A 32 -6.04 -15.73 -0.69
C GLU A 32 -7.22 -16.55 -0.14
N ALA A 33 -7.88 -16.07 0.91
CA ALA A 33 -9.05 -16.73 1.47
C ALA A 33 -10.19 -16.91 0.45
N LEU A 34 -10.45 -15.89 -0.39
CA LEU A 34 -11.46 -15.98 -1.46
C LEU A 34 -11.08 -17.00 -2.53
N VAL A 35 -9.79 -17.14 -2.85
CA VAL A 35 -9.29 -18.12 -3.81
C VAL A 35 -9.41 -19.53 -3.25
N ASP A 36 -9.05 -19.73 -1.99
CA ASP A 36 -9.07 -21.04 -1.31
C ASP A 36 -10.48 -21.59 -1.11
N LEU A 37 -11.49 -20.72 -0.95
CA LEU A 37 -12.90 -21.11 -0.83
C LEU A 37 -13.49 -21.74 -2.11
N GLY A 38 -12.77 -21.72 -3.23
CA GLY A 38 -13.11 -22.46 -4.46
C GLY A 38 -14.31 -21.94 -5.26
N ARG A 39 -15.20 -21.13 -4.66
CA ARG A 39 -16.18 -20.29 -5.38
C ARG A 39 -15.64 -18.89 -5.54
N VAL A 40 -14.67 -18.75 -6.44
CA VAL A 40 -14.04 -17.46 -6.72
C VAL A 40 -15.04 -16.55 -7.44
N ASP A 41 -15.59 -15.57 -6.72
CA ASP A 41 -16.19 -14.40 -7.35
C ASP A 41 -15.06 -13.62 -8.04
N GLN A 42 -14.86 -13.90 -9.33
CA GLN A 42 -13.80 -13.28 -10.11
C GLN A 42 -13.92 -11.75 -10.12
N LEU A 43 -15.13 -11.19 -10.09
CA LEU A 43 -15.31 -9.74 -10.07
C LEU A 43 -14.83 -9.15 -8.74
N GLN A 44 -15.13 -9.83 -7.63
CA GLN A 44 -14.66 -9.42 -6.30
C GLN A 44 -13.14 -9.49 -6.21
N VAL A 45 -12.52 -10.58 -6.67
CA VAL A 45 -11.05 -10.71 -6.69
C VAL A 45 -10.41 -9.64 -7.56
N GLN A 46 -10.97 -9.33 -8.74
CA GLN A 46 -10.47 -8.26 -9.60
C GLN A 46 -10.55 -6.89 -8.92
N ARG A 47 -11.64 -6.61 -8.19
CA ARG A 47 -11.79 -5.36 -7.40
C ARG A 47 -10.74 -5.27 -6.29
N PHE A 48 -10.49 -6.35 -5.56
CA PHE A 48 -9.45 -6.38 -4.52
C PHE A 48 -8.05 -6.23 -5.09
N LYS A 49 -7.73 -6.90 -6.19
CA LYS A 49 -6.44 -6.71 -6.89
C LYS A 49 -6.24 -5.27 -7.36
N LYS A 50 -7.29 -4.62 -7.88
CA LYS A 50 -7.24 -3.20 -8.27
C LYS A 50 -6.99 -2.28 -7.05
N ARG A 51 -7.65 -2.55 -5.92
CA ARG A 51 -7.39 -1.80 -4.67
C ARG A 51 -5.97 -2.03 -4.16
N LYS A 52 -5.49 -3.27 -4.16
CA LYS A 52 -4.12 -3.64 -3.79
C LYS A 52 -3.08 -2.90 -4.64
N LEU A 53 -3.30 -2.82 -5.96
CA LEU A 53 -2.45 -2.06 -6.87
C LEU A 53 -2.39 -0.57 -6.49
N ALA A 54 -3.55 0.07 -6.29
CA ALA A 54 -3.62 1.46 -5.89
C ALA A 54 -2.93 1.75 -4.54
N LEU A 55 -3.04 0.83 -3.57
CA LEU A 55 -2.33 0.94 -2.29
C LEU A 55 -0.82 0.84 -2.47
N ARG A 56 -0.35 -0.11 -3.28
CA ARG A 56 1.08 -0.25 -3.60
C ARG A 56 1.62 1.01 -4.27
N ASP A 57 0.90 1.55 -5.26
CA ASP A 57 1.34 2.76 -5.97
C ASP A 57 1.40 3.97 -5.01
N ARG A 58 0.46 4.04 -4.04
CA ARG A 58 0.48 5.09 -3.01
C ARG A 58 1.58 4.89 -1.97
N LEU A 59 1.90 3.64 -1.61
CA LEU A 59 3.04 3.29 -0.77
C LEU A 59 4.34 3.76 -1.42
N SER A 60 4.57 3.38 -2.68
CA SER A 60 5.76 3.80 -3.43
C SER A 60 5.87 5.32 -3.52
N PHE A 61 4.76 6.01 -3.80
CA PHE A 61 4.76 7.48 -3.81
C PHE A 61 5.18 8.08 -2.46
N LEU A 62 4.65 7.57 -1.34
CA LEU A 62 5.00 8.05 -0.01
C LEU A 62 6.44 7.69 0.40
N GLU A 63 6.91 6.50 0.04
CA GLU A 63 8.30 6.07 0.21
C GLU A 63 9.25 6.97 -0.59
N ASP A 64 8.92 7.33 -1.83
CA ASP A 64 9.70 8.26 -2.65
C ASP A 64 9.74 9.68 -2.05
N GLN A 65 8.65 10.12 -1.39
CA GLN A 65 8.64 11.41 -0.70
C GLN A 65 9.53 11.41 0.56
N MET A 66 9.62 10.28 1.27
CA MET A 66 10.42 10.17 2.50
C MET A 66 11.89 9.81 2.23
N THR A 67 12.15 9.04 1.19
CA THR A 67 13.47 8.56 0.76
C THR A 67 13.62 8.86 -0.73
N PRO A 68 13.97 10.09 -1.11
CA PRO A 68 14.02 10.52 -2.50
C PRO A 68 15.11 9.86 -3.36
N ASP A 69 15.79 8.79 -2.90
CA ASP A 69 17.06 8.35 -3.48
C ASP A 69 17.35 6.83 -3.36
N ILE A 70 16.40 5.94 -3.72
CA ILE A 70 16.66 4.47 -3.69
C ILE A 70 16.15 3.68 -4.92
N ILE A 71 15.40 4.26 -5.87
CA ILE A 71 14.95 3.52 -7.07
C ILE A 71 15.30 4.27 -8.36
N ALA A 72 16.54 4.07 -8.82
CA ALA A 72 17.02 4.28 -10.20
C ALA A 72 17.70 3.00 -10.70
#